data_AF-A0A3M1UIQ8-F1
#
_entry.id   AF-A0A3M1UIQ8-F1
#
_cell.length_a   1.000
_cell.length_b   1.000
_cell.length_c   1.000
_cell.angle_alpha   90.00
_cell.angle_beta   90.00
_cell.angle_gamma   90.00
#
_symmetry.space_group_name_H-M   'P 1'
#
loop_
_entity.id
_entity.type
_entity.pdbx_description
1 polymer ?
#
loop_
_entity_poly.entity_id
_entity_poly.type
_entity_poly.pdbx_seq_one_letter_code
_entity_poly.pdbx_strand_id
1 'polypeptide(L)'
;MFTGNAVHASRCTVLKSCARPFPYLHLSYPTDVQSLVLRRSSRVKTWIEVALLNRNREWKRARSSPAVLIDISTTGARLLASEPIGEKGQRLELVMQPEVGDRRYSLVVPVIVRRELDPPRNGVSSEVERYGYGVEFQPEDDRQHLILHAFVYELLLGKQ
;
A
#
# COMPACT_ATOMS: atom_id res chain seq x y z
N MET A 1 -1.98 -14.36 -15.78
CA MET A 1 -2.94 -14.26 -14.65
C MET A 1 -2.25 -13.47 -13.54
N PHE A 2 -2.88 -12.41 -13.02
CA PHE A 2 -2.32 -11.60 -11.93
C PHE A 2 -2.80 -12.18 -10.59
N THR A 3 -1.97 -12.95 -9.92
CA THR A 3 -2.09 -13.12 -8.47
C THR A 3 -1.26 -12.00 -7.86
N GLY A 4 -1.77 -11.29 -6.84
CA GLY A 4 -1.28 -9.97 -6.41
C GLY A 4 0.21 -9.81 -6.06
N ASN A 5 1.01 -10.88 -6.14
CA ASN A 5 2.45 -10.90 -5.87
C ASN A 5 3.31 -11.29 -7.08
N ALA A 6 2.73 -11.83 -8.17
CA ALA A 6 3.50 -12.23 -9.35
C ALA A 6 2.69 -12.09 -10.65
N VAL A 7 3.33 -11.54 -11.68
CA VAL A 7 2.85 -11.61 -13.06
C VAL A 7 3.33 -12.91 -13.64
N HIS A 8 2.38 -13.70 -14.14
CA HIS A 8 2.69 -14.88 -14.92
C HIS A 8 2.49 -14.56 -16.40
N ALA A 9 3.57 -14.66 -17.16
CA ALA A 9 3.59 -14.54 -18.61
C ALA A 9 3.84 -15.93 -19.21
N SER A 10 3.01 -16.32 -20.17
CA SER A 10 3.12 -17.62 -20.83
C SER A 10 2.77 -17.47 -22.31
N ARG A 11 3.44 -18.26 -23.15
CA ARG A 11 3.14 -18.31 -24.58
C ARG A 11 2.18 -19.46 -24.84
N CYS A 12 1.04 -19.15 -25.46
CA CYS A 12 0.03 -20.13 -25.87
C CYS A 12 -0.33 -19.92 -27.34
N THR A 13 -0.84 -20.98 -27.98
CA THR A 13 -1.43 -20.90 -29.33
C THR A 13 -2.96 -20.86 -29.21
N VAL A 14 -3.62 -20.06 -30.05
CA VAL A 14 -5.09 -20.07 -30.15
C VAL A 14 -5.52 -21.34 -30.88
N LEU A 15 -6.19 -22.23 -30.17
CA LEU A 15 -6.74 -23.47 -30.73
C LEU A 15 -8.09 -23.22 -31.42
N LYS A 16 -8.90 -22.30 -30.88
CA LYS A 16 -10.21 -21.97 -31.43
C LYS A 16 -10.66 -20.58 -31.00
N SER A 17 -11.31 -19.87 -31.91
CA SER A 17 -12.06 -18.63 -31.62
C SER A 17 -13.56 -18.93 -31.69
N CYS A 18 -14.29 -18.56 -30.65
CA CYS A 18 -15.73 -18.80 -30.54
C CYS A 18 -16.46 -17.48 -30.27
N ALA A 19 -17.48 -17.16 -31.07
CA ALA A 19 -18.25 -15.92 -30.93
C ALA A 19 -19.52 -16.07 -30.07
N ARG A 20 -19.95 -17.32 -29.79
CA ARG A 20 -21.16 -17.63 -29.02
C ARG A 20 -20.85 -18.64 -27.91
N PRO A 21 -21.54 -18.58 -26.76
CA PRO A 21 -22.60 -17.61 -26.40
C PRO A 21 -22.10 -16.19 -26.10
N PHE A 22 -20.80 -16.04 -25.85
CA PHE A 22 -20.08 -14.76 -25.83
C PHE A 22 -18.67 -15.00 -26.43
N PRO A 23 -17.96 -13.95 -26.89
CA PRO A 23 -16.64 -14.13 -27.47
C PRO A 23 -15.61 -14.70 -26.48
N TYR A 24 -14.95 -15.79 -26.84
CA TYR A 24 -13.84 -16.37 -26.07
C TYR A 24 -12.83 -17.08 -26.98
N LEU A 25 -11.62 -17.31 -26.44
CA LEU A 25 -10.55 -18.06 -27.10
C LEU A 25 -10.24 -19.35 -26.32
N HIS A 26 -10.14 -20.48 -27.01
CA HIS A 26 -9.52 -21.68 -26.47
C HIS A 26 -8.02 -21.61 -26.73
N LEU A 27 -7.22 -21.59 -25.67
CA LEU A 27 -5.77 -21.54 -25.74
C LEU A 27 -5.18 -22.91 -25.43
N SER A 28 -4.05 -23.24 -26.06
CA SER A 28 -3.25 -24.40 -25.67
C SER A 28 -2.75 -24.24 -24.23
N TYR A 29 -2.61 -25.35 -23.52
CA TYR A 29 -1.93 -25.31 -22.23
C TYR A 29 -0.47 -24.88 -22.45
N PRO A 30 0.05 -23.88 -21.70
CA PRO A 30 1.40 -23.40 -21.89
C PRO A 30 2.41 -24.47 -21.45
N THR A 31 3.48 -24.65 -22.23
CA THR A 31 4.59 -25.54 -21.88
C THR A 31 5.58 -24.90 -20.90
N ASP A 32 5.60 -23.57 -20.83
CA ASP A 32 6.44 -22.79 -19.92
C ASP A 32 5.67 -21.57 -19.39
N VAL A 33 5.87 -21.25 -18.11
CA VAL A 33 5.24 -20.12 -17.43
C VAL A 33 6.33 -19.30 -16.74
N GLN A 34 6.59 -18.12 -17.26
CA GLN A 34 7.51 -17.17 -16.64
C GLN A 34 6.79 -16.40 -15.53
N SER A 35 7.41 -16.34 -14.36
CA SER A 35 6.88 -15.63 -13.20
C SER A 35 7.77 -14.44 -12.88
N LEU A 36 7.22 -13.23 -12.96
CA LEU A 36 7.87 -11.99 -12.53
C LEU A 36 7.23 -11.53 -11.21
N VAL A 37 8.01 -11.58 -10.13
CA VAL A 37 7.60 -11.02 -8.84
C VAL A 37 7.61 -9.50 -8.96
N LEU A 38 6.41 -8.89 -8.97
CA LEU A 38 6.27 -7.45 -9.22
C LEU A 38 6.67 -6.57 -8.03
N ARG A 39 6.69 -7.12 -6.81
CA ARG A 39 6.83 -6.33 -5.58
C ARG A 39 8.19 -6.61 -4.93
N ARG A 40 8.95 -5.53 -4.69
CA ARG A 40 10.24 -5.58 -3.98
C ARG A 40 10.09 -5.92 -2.50
N SER A 41 8.88 -5.80 -1.94
CA SER A 41 8.59 -6.03 -0.53
C SER A 41 7.20 -6.65 -0.33
N SER A 42 7.10 -7.61 0.59
CA SER A 42 5.83 -8.19 1.03
C SER A 42 5.00 -7.17 1.80
N ARG A 43 3.69 -7.17 1.55
CA ARG A 43 2.73 -6.30 2.27
C ARG A 43 1.93 -7.11 3.27
N VAL A 44 1.74 -6.55 4.46
CA VAL A 44 0.89 -7.10 5.52
C VAL A 44 -0.35 -6.23 5.63
N LYS A 45 -1.53 -6.85 5.66
CA LYS A 45 -2.77 -6.16 5.98
C LYS A 45 -2.73 -5.72 7.43
N THR A 46 -3.12 -4.49 7.71
CA THR A 46 -3.06 -3.93 9.06
C THR A 46 -4.18 -2.91 9.25
N TRP A 47 -4.37 -2.41 10.47
CA TRP A 47 -5.35 -1.38 10.79
C TRP A 47 -4.79 -0.43 11.86
N ILE A 48 -3.68 0.23 11.53
CA ILE A 48 -2.93 1.06 12.48
C ILE A 48 -3.31 2.53 12.30
N GLU A 49 -3.70 3.18 13.40
CA GLU A 49 -3.93 4.61 13.43
C GLU A 49 -2.60 5.38 13.34
N VAL A 50 -2.56 6.35 12.45
CA VAL A 50 -1.38 7.18 12.20
C VAL A 50 -1.78 8.63 12.01
N ALA A 51 -0.82 9.52 12.17
CA ALA A 51 -0.97 10.95 11.90
C ALA A 51 -0.14 11.32 10.67
N LEU A 52 -0.71 12.15 9.80
CA LEU A 52 -0.02 12.72 8.64
C LEU A 52 0.18 14.21 8.85
N LEU A 53 1.42 14.68 8.67
CA LEU A 53 1.78 16.09 8.78
C LEU A 53 2.21 16.61 7.41
N ASN A 54 1.64 17.75 7.02
CA ASN A 54 1.99 18.43 5.78
C ASN A 54 2.81 19.69 6.09
N ARG A 55 4.14 19.61 5.95
CA ARG A 55 5.06 20.73 6.23
C ARG A 55 5.02 21.86 5.19
N ASN A 56 4.38 21.64 4.03
CA ASN A 56 4.28 22.63 2.96
C ASN A 56 3.06 23.55 3.08
N ARG A 57 2.08 23.25 3.94
CA ARG A 57 1.03 24.23 4.26
C ARG A 57 1.68 25.30 5.13
N GLU A 58 1.54 26.57 4.75
CA GLU A 58 2.13 27.72 5.44
C GLU A 58 2.13 27.52 6.96
N TRP A 59 3.31 27.71 7.57
CA TRP A 59 3.73 27.45 8.96
C TRP A 59 2.70 27.74 10.07
N LYS A 60 1.65 28.53 9.79
CA LYS A 60 0.58 28.86 10.72
C LYS A 60 -0.49 27.79 10.92
N ARG A 61 -0.54 26.71 10.13
CA ARG A 61 -1.47 25.56 10.32
C ARG A 61 -0.87 24.23 9.82
N ALA A 62 0.21 23.75 10.43
CA ALA A 62 0.57 22.34 10.32
C ALA A 62 -0.49 21.49 11.05
N ARG A 63 -1.64 21.26 10.40
CA ARG A 63 -2.71 20.41 10.93
C ARG A 63 -2.31 18.95 10.71
N SER A 64 -2.31 18.17 11.78
CA SER A 64 -2.22 16.72 11.69
C SER A 64 -3.53 16.16 11.16
N SER A 65 -3.48 15.43 10.05
CA SER A 65 -4.61 14.71 9.48
C SER A 65 -4.59 13.26 9.97
N PRO A 66 -5.63 12.77 10.67
CA PRO A 66 -5.68 11.37 11.09
C PRO A 66 -5.88 10.45 9.88
N ALA A 67 -5.21 9.31 9.91
CA ALA A 67 -5.33 8.28 8.90
C ALA A 67 -5.18 6.87 9.50
N VAL A 68 -5.56 5.86 8.73
CA VAL A 68 -5.40 4.46 9.10
C VAL A 68 -4.60 3.75 8.01
N LEU A 69 -3.51 3.09 8.39
CA LEU A 69 -2.79 2.18 7.51
C LEU A 69 -3.61 0.89 7.34
N ILE A 70 -3.95 0.56 6.09
CA ILE A 70 -4.71 -0.65 5.75
C ILE A 70 -3.84 -1.77 5.16
N ASP A 71 -2.68 -1.41 4.59
CA ASP A 71 -1.57 -2.33 4.38
C ASP A 71 -0.24 -1.60 4.53
N ILE A 72 0.80 -2.34 4.95
CA ILE A 72 2.16 -1.80 5.11
C ILE A 72 3.18 -2.81 4.56
N SER A 73 4.29 -2.30 4.04
CA SER A 73 5.50 -3.03 3.65
C SER A 73 6.73 -2.25 4.12
N THR A 74 7.93 -2.79 3.94
CA THR A 74 9.17 -2.09 4.28
C THR A 74 9.42 -0.83 3.45
N THR A 75 8.79 -0.69 2.28
CA THR A 75 9.04 0.41 1.33
C THR A 75 7.87 1.39 1.22
N GLY A 76 6.68 1.03 1.68
CA GLY A 76 5.51 1.90 1.57
C GLY A 76 4.27 1.30 2.21
N ALA A 77 3.18 2.05 2.16
CA ALA A 77 1.91 1.66 2.77
C ALA A 77 0.72 2.14 1.95
N ARG A 78 -0.43 1.53 2.22
CA ARG A 78 -1.73 2.02 1.80
C ARG A 78 -2.44 2.58 3.03
N LEU A 79 -3.01 3.77 2.90
CA LEU A 79 -3.72 4.45 3.97
C LEU A 79 -5.10 4.96 3.55
N LEU A 80 -5.96 5.13 4.54
CA LEU A 80 -7.26 5.79 4.44
C LEU A 80 -7.24 7.03 5.35
N ALA A 81 -7.44 8.22 4.78
CA ALA A 81 -7.51 9.47 5.52
C ALA A 81 -8.95 9.98 5.61
N SER A 82 -9.26 10.75 6.65
CA SER A 82 -10.59 11.38 6.83
C SER A 82 -10.77 12.67 6.02
N GLU A 83 -9.69 13.23 5.50
CA GLU A 83 -9.67 14.44 4.68
C GLU A 83 -8.61 14.30 3.58
N PRO A 84 -8.67 15.08 2.49
CA PRO A 84 -7.63 15.07 1.47
C PRO A 84 -6.29 15.53 2.02
N ILE A 85 -5.27 14.66 1.93
CA ILE A 85 -3.95 14.91 2.54
C ILE A 85 -2.94 15.55 1.57
N GLY A 86 -3.20 15.46 0.27
CA GLY A 86 -2.29 15.96 -0.75
C GLY A 86 -2.41 15.26 -2.11
N GLU A 87 -1.60 15.71 -3.05
CA GLU A 87 -1.56 15.21 -4.43
C GLU A 87 -0.38 14.26 -4.66
N LYS A 88 -0.40 13.54 -5.78
CA LYS A 88 0.73 12.70 -6.21
C LYS A 88 2.03 13.50 -6.30
N GLY A 89 3.09 12.96 -5.69
CA GLY A 89 4.41 13.58 -5.61
C GLY A 89 4.61 14.43 -4.36
N GLN A 90 3.55 14.75 -3.62
CA GLN A 90 3.66 15.51 -2.39
C GLN A 90 4.38 14.74 -1.29
N ARG A 91 5.35 15.40 -0.64
CA ARG A 91 6.04 14.90 0.55
C ARG A 91 5.25 15.27 1.80
N LEU A 92 5.01 14.30 2.67
CA LEU A 92 4.37 14.41 3.97
C LEU A 92 5.26 13.75 5.02
N GLU A 93 4.94 13.92 6.31
CA GLU A 93 5.51 13.09 7.37
C GLU A 93 4.43 12.19 7.94
N LEU A 94 4.73 10.90 8.05
CA LEU A 94 3.90 9.92 8.72
C LEU A 94 4.43 9.70 10.14
N VAL A 95 3.56 9.89 11.11
CA VAL A 95 3.84 9.69 12.53
C VAL A 95 3.08 8.47 13.01
N MET A 96 3.81 7.52 13.59
CA MET A 96 3.25 6.31 14.19
C MET A 96 4.06 5.86 15.40
N GLN A 97 3.46 4.97 16.21
CA GLN A 97 4.11 4.38 17.38
C GLN A 97 4.15 2.85 17.26
N PRO A 98 5.04 2.29 16.42
CA PRO A 98 5.17 0.85 16.27
C PRO A 98 5.64 0.20 17.57
N GLU A 99 5.03 -0.93 17.88
CA GLU A 99 5.48 -1.85 18.92
C GLU A 99 6.39 -2.90 18.25
N VAL A 100 7.62 -3.01 18.75
CA VAL A 100 8.61 -3.99 18.27
C VAL A 100 9.17 -4.74 19.48
N GLY A 101 8.87 -6.03 19.57
CA GLY A 101 9.10 -6.83 20.77
C GLY A 101 8.26 -6.30 21.94
N ASP A 102 8.92 -5.91 23.02
CA ASP A 102 8.31 -5.36 24.25
C ASP A 102 8.39 -3.82 24.33
N ARG A 103 8.79 -3.16 23.23
CA ARG A 103 9.08 -1.73 23.22
C ARG A 103 8.26 -0.99 22.18
N ARG A 104 7.74 0.17 22.58
CA ARG A 104 7.12 1.13 21.68
C ARG A 104 8.12 2.18 21.23
N TYR A 105 8.18 2.41 19.94
CA TYR A 105 9.07 3.40 19.33
C TYR A 105 8.25 4.53 18.76
N SER A 106 8.65 5.78 18.99
CA SER A 106 8.13 6.91 18.22
C SER A 106 8.83 6.95 16.87
N LEU A 107 8.05 6.85 15.79
CA LEU A 107 8.56 6.88 14.41
C LEU A 107 7.89 8.00 13.63
N VAL A 108 8.69 8.96 13.19
CA VAL A 108 8.31 9.98 12.21
C VAL A 108 9.10 9.66 10.95
N VAL A 109 8.41 9.31 9.87
CA VAL A 109 9.06 8.94 8.60
C VAL A 109 8.50 9.79 7.47
N PRO A 110 9.34 10.47 6.68
CA PRO A 110 8.86 11.16 5.49
C PRO A 110 8.28 10.17 4.49
N VAL A 111 7.20 10.59 3.82
CA VAL A 111 6.52 9.80 2.81
C VAL A 111 6.21 10.62 1.58
N ILE A 112 6.17 9.97 0.42
CA ILE A 112 5.73 10.58 -0.84
C ILE A 112 4.42 9.93 -1.26
N VAL A 113 3.40 10.74 -1.54
CA VAL A 113 2.15 10.26 -2.13
C VAL A 113 2.42 9.77 -3.55
N ARG A 114 2.23 8.47 -3.82
CA ARG A 114 2.48 7.90 -5.15
C ARG A 114 1.23 7.81 -6.00
N ARG A 115 0.06 7.64 -5.37
CA ARG A 115 -1.22 7.51 -6.07
C ARG A 115 -2.40 7.71 -5.13
N GLU A 116 -3.46 8.32 -5.64
CA GLU A 116 -4.81 8.30 -5.08
C GLU A 116 -5.54 7.01 -5.48
N LEU A 117 -6.25 6.44 -4.52
CA LEU A 117 -6.95 5.18 -4.68
C LEU A 117 -8.44 5.46 -4.66
N ASP A 118 -9.14 4.88 -5.64
CA ASP A 118 -10.58 5.00 -5.72
C ASP A 118 -11.22 4.52 -4.41
N PRO A 119 -12.24 5.24 -3.90
CA PRO A 119 -12.97 4.80 -2.73
C PRO A 119 -13.54 3.39 -2.99
N PRO A 120 -13.58 2.52 -1.97
CA PRO A 120 -14.13 1.19 -2.14
C PRO A 120 -15.58 1.30 -2.65
N ARG A 121 -15.85 0.75 -3.85
CA ARG A 121 -17.16 0.78 -4.53
C ARG A 121 -18.27 -0.02 -3.81
N ASN A 122 -18.00 -0.58 -2.64
CA ASN A 122 -18.97 -1.39 -1.92
C ASN A 122 -19.80 -0.48 -1.03
N GLY A 123 -21.07 -0.29 -1.43
CA GLY A 123 -22.09 0.55 -0.79
C GLY A 123 -22.45 0.13 0.64
N VAL A 124 -21.51 0.27 1.56
CA VAL A 124 -21.81 0.40 2.99
C VAL A 124 -21.79 1.90 3.26
N SER A 125 -23.00 2.42 3.44
CA SER A 125 -23.30 3.76 3.97
C SER A 125 -22.55 3.99 5.28
N SER A 126 -21.34 4.51 5.20
CA SER A 126 -20.68 5.17 6.31
C SER A 126 -20.37 6.58 5.84
N GLU A 127 -21.01 7.53 6.50
CA GLU A 127 -21.15 8.97 6.23
C GLU A 127 -19.83 9.76 6.23
N VAL A 128 -18.69 9.09 6.08
CA VAL A 128 -17.36 9.69 6.05
C VAL A 128 -16.67 9.19 4.79
N GLU A 129 -16.60 10.05 3.78
CA GLU A 129 -15.72 9.83 2.62
C GLU A 129 -14.30 9.60 3.13
N ARG A 130 -13.78 8.39 2.96
CA ARG A 130 -12.39 8.06 3.29
C ARG A 130 -11.57 8.14 2.02
N TYR A 131 -10.58 9.03 2.02
CA TYR A 131 -9.68 9.26 0.89
C TYR A 131 -8.56 8.22 0.94
N GLY A 132 -8.46 7.39 -0.10
CA GLY A 132 -7.47 6.32 -0.18
C GLY A 132 -6.17 6.79 -0.83
N TYR A 133 -5.02 6.44 -0.24
CA TYR A 133 -3.72 6.80 -0.79
C TYR A 133 -2.73 5.64 -0.72
N GLY A 134 -1.87 5.55 -1.75
CA GLY A 134 -0.64 4.77 -1.70
C GLY A 134 0.53 5.71 -1.46
N VAL A 135 1.31 5.46 -0.40
CA VAL A 135 2.48 6.25 -0.03
C VAL A 135 3.76 5.41 -0.06
N GLU A 136 4.88 6.04 -0.36
CA GLU A 136 6.21 5.44 -0.31
C GLU A 136 7.01 6.05 0.82
N PHE A 137 7.67 5.22 1.63
CA PHE A 137 8.53 5.66 2.72
C PHE A 137 9.83 6.24 2.18
N GLN A 138 10.33 7.30 2.82
CA GLN A 138 11.61 7.94 2.55
C GLN A 138 12.36 8.14 3.88
N PRO A 139 12.82 7.04 4.53
CA PRO A 139 13.58 7.14 5.77
C PRO A 139 14.82 8.04 5.59
N GLU A 140 15.05 8.95 6.54
CA GLU A 140 16.17 9.90 6.50
C GLU A 140 17.41 9.37 7.24
N ASP A 141 17.22 8.39 8.13
CA ASP A 141 18.30 7.79 8.92
C ASP A 141 18.14 6.27 9.10
N ASP A 142 19.22 5.61 9.52
CA ASP A 142 19.27 4.16 9.74
C ASP A 142 18.30 3.70 10.83
N ARG A 143 18.00 4.56 11.81
CA ARG A 143 17.09 4.23 12.92
C ARG A 143 15.65 4.13 12.41
N GLN A 144 15.19 5.07 11.58
CA GLN A 144 13.89 5.02 10.94
C GLN A 144 13.77 3.78 10.07
N HIS A 145 14.81 3.48 9.29
CA HIS A 145 14.86 2.28 8.45
C HIS A 145 14.76 0.99 9.29
N LEU A 146 15.54 0.89 10.37
CA LEU A 146 15.56 -0.28 11.24
C LEU A 146 14.22 -0.50 11.95
N ILE A 147 13.63 0.55 12.54
CA ILE A 147 12.34 0.45 13.23
C ILE A 147 11.24 0.04 12.25
N LEU A 148 11.19 0.65 11.07
CA LEU A 148 10.20 0.33 10.05
C LEU A 148 10.33 -1.13 9.58
N HIS A 149 11.54 -1.60 9.30
CA HIS A 149 11.78 -2.99 8.91
C HIS A 149 11.41 -3.96 10.02
N ALA A 150 11.88 -3.73 11.25
CA ALA A 150 11.59 -4.60 12.38
C ALA A 150 10.08 -4.71 12.62
N PHE A 151 9.37 -3.58 12.58
CA PHE A 151 7.92 -3.55 12.73
C PHE A 151 7.19 -4.34 11.64
N VAL A 152 7.57 -4.17 10.36
CA VAL A 152 6.94 -4.91 9.26
C VAL A 152 7.24 -6.41 9.37
N TYR A 153 8.44 -6.80 9.79
CA TYR A 153 8.77 -8.21 10.01
C TYR A 153 7.98 -8.82 11.17
N GLU A 154 7.74 -8.06 12.23
CA GLU A 154 6.93 -8.52 13.36
C GLU A 154 5.48 -8.77 12.94
N LEU A 155 4.91 -7.85 12.16
CA LEU A 155 3.59 -8.03 11.56
C LEU A 155 3.53 -9.24 10.61
N LEU A 156 4.59 -9.50 9.83
CA LEU A 156 4.67 -10.67 8.94
C LEU A 156 4.67 -12.00 9.71
N LEU A 157 5.29 -12.02 10.90
CA LEU A 157 5.39 -13.20 11.74
C LEU A 157 4.11 -13.46 12.56
N GLY A 158 3.11 -12.58 12.48
CA GLY A 158 1.82 -12.77 13.14
C GLY A 158 1.88 -12.70 14.67
N LYS A 159 2.93 -12.09 15.23
CA LYS A 159 3.00 -11.79 16.66
C LYS A 159 2.25 -10.48 16.90
N GLN A 160 1.02 -10.59 17.38
CA GLN A 160 0.26 -9.52 18.04
C GLN A 160 -0.16 -10.01 19.41
#